data_AF-A0A4P6UW18-F1
#
_entry.id   AF-A0A4P6UW18-F1
#
_cell.length_a   1.000
_cell.length_b   1.000
_cell.length_c   1.000
_cell.angle_alpha   90.00
_cell.angle_beta   90.00
_cell.angle_gamma   90.00
#
_symmetry.space_group_name_H-M   'P 1'
#
loop_
_entity.id
_entity.type
_entity.pdbx_description
1 polymer ?
#
loop_
_entity_poly.entity_id
_entity_poly.type
_entity_poly.pdbx_seq_one_letter_code
_entity_poly.pdbx_strand_id
1 'polypeptide(L)'
;MNVEPDVDRAVAEASEPTPKRVSQMTFPELVTFATALGNKIDTLWHRIIYIHVGMIAVVIFLANAPGDHIVARIAVFGFYTFNVIITFINLNEAYGGLVAAIADIRRFEARGASGAVQAWLTARDYGNNTRLRAAVLFVFWLIVAYLIVVPLASNPDMALHERIQTFLGISPPRR
;
A
#
# COMPACT_ATOMS: atom_id res chain seq x y z
N MET A 1 -25.61 -10.73 -70.54
CA MET A 1 -24.66 -10.00 -69.67
C MET A 1 -24.86 -10.58 -68.28
N ASN A 2 -24.04 -11.56 -67.91
CA ASN A 2 -24.14 -12.22 -66.60
C ASN A 2 -23.58 -11.28 -65.54
N VAL A 3 -24.44 -10.80 -64.64
CA VAL A 3 -24.02 -10.05 -63.46
C VAL A 3 -23.85 -11.08 -62.36
N GLU A 4 -22.60 -11.47 -62.12
CA GLU A 4 -22.20 -12.30 -60.99
C GLU A 4 -22.44 -11.46 -59.72
N PRO A 5 -23.29 -11.90 -58.77
CA PRO A 5 -23.51 -11.14 -57.56
C PRO A 5 -22.24 -11.17 -56.72
N ASP A 6 -21.85 -9.99 -56.26
CA ASP A 6 -20.68 -9.63 -55.46
C ASP A 6 -20.61 -10.43 -54.13
N VAL A 7 -20.21 -11.71 -54.23
CA VAL A 7 -19.99 -12.61 -53.08
C VAL A 7 -18.88 -12.06 -52.18
N ASP A 8 -17.91 -11.35 -52.76
CA ASP A 8 -16.75 -10.81 -52.05
C ASP A 8 -17.16 -9.69 -51.07
N ARG A 9 -18.17 -8.88 -51.41
CA ARG A 9 -18.70 -7.86 -50.51
C ARG A 9 -19.47 -8.43 -49.32
N ALA A 10 -20.16 -9.57 -49.50
CA ALA A 10 -20.83 -10.26 -48.40
C ALA A 10 -19.84 -10.91 -47.41
N VAL A 11 -18.66 -11.32 -47.88
CA VAL A 11 -17.60 -11.87 -47.03
C VAL A 11 -16.87 -10.77 -46.25
N ALA A 12 -16.77 -9.56 -46.82
CA ALA A 12 -16.14 -8.41 -46.18
C ALA A 12 -16.94 -7.85 -44.98
N GLU A 13 -18.28 -7.92 -45.01
CA GLU A 13 -19.14 -7.47 -43.88
C GLU A 13 -19.26 -8.51 -42.76
N ALA A 14 -18.91 -9.78 -43.01
CA ALA A 14 -18.99 -10.86 -42.02
C ALA A 14 -17.80 -10.90 -41.04
N SER A 15 -16.86 -9.95 -41.13
CA SER A 15 -15.59 -9.98 -40.40
C SER A 15 -15.37 -8.76 -39.50
N GLU A 16 -16.43 -8.09 -39.05
CA GLU A 16 -16.27 -7.21 -37.89
C GLU A 16 -15.91 -8.10 -36.68
N PRO A 17 -14.73 -7.92 -36.06
CA PRO A 17 -14.40 -8.65 -34.86
C PRO A 17 -15.38 -8.21 -33.78
N THR A 18 -16.41 -9.03 -33.54
CA THR A 18 -17.28 -8.90 -32.37
C THR A 18 -16.37 -8.60 -31.18
N PRO A 19 -16.50 -7.44 -30.51
CA PRO A 19 -15.58 -7.08 -29.45
C PRO A 19 -15.59 -8.24 -28.46
N LYS A 20 -14.43 -8.88 -28.24
CA LYS A 20 -14.29 -10.00 -27.31
C LYS A 20 -14.97 -9.57 -26.02
N ARG A 21 -16.16 -10.10 -25.75
CA ARG A 21 -16.92 -9.80 -24.55
C ARG A 21 -16.05 -10.31 -23.41
N VAL A 22 -15.35 -9.41 -22.73
CA VAL A 22 -14.57 -9.75 -21.54
C VAL A 22 -15.56 -10.43 -20.61
N SER A 23 -15.31 -11.70 -20.27
CA SER A 23 -16.19 -12.47 -19.39
C SER A 23 -16.35 -11.69 -18.10
N GLN A 24 -17.54 -11.17 -17.86
CA GLN A 24 -17.83 -10.39 -16.66
C GLN A 24 -18.00 -11.37 -15.50
N MET A 25 -17.26 -11.15 -14.41
CA MET A 25 -17.43 -11.94 -13.19
C MET A 25 -18.89 -11.90 -12.74
N THR A 26 -19.37 -13.06 -12.32
CA THR A 26 -20.69 -13.21 -11.72
C THR A 26 -20.71 -12.58 -10.32
N PHE A 27 -21.90 -12.29 -9.80
CA PHE A 27 -22.05 -11.68 -8.47
C PHE A 27 -21.34 -12.49 -7.34
N PRO A 28 -21.47 -13.84 -7.26
CA PRO A 28 -20.76 -14.61 -6.25
C PRO A 28 -19.23 -14.53 -6.38
N GLU A 29 -18.71 -14.47 -7.61
CA GLU A 29 -17.27 -14.30 -7.88
C GLU A 29 -16.79 -12.92 -7.42
N LEU A 30 -17.56 -11.87 -7.67
CA LEU A 30 -17.26 -10.50 -7.20
C LEU A 30 -17.26 -10.40 -5.67
N VAL A 31 -18.23 -11.02 -5.00
CA VAL A 31 -18.28 -11.05 -3.53
C VAL A 31 -17.08 -11.81 -2.96
N THR A 32 -16.74 -12.95 -3.56
CA THR A 32 -15.56 -13.75 -3.16
C THR A 32 -14.27 -12.95 -3.36
N PHE A 33 -14.14 -12.30 -4.51
CA PHE A 33 -13.00 -11.44 -4.84
C PHE A 33 -12.87 -10.26 -3.86
N ALA A 34 -13.98 -9.54 -3.59
CA ALA A 34 -13.99 -8.42 -2.66
C ALA A 34 -13.61 -8.86 -1.23
N THR A 35 -14.08 -10.02 -0.79
CA THR A 35 -13.73 -10.59 0.52
C THR A 35 -12.26 -10.99 0.59
N ALA A 36 -11.72 -11.61 -0.46
CA ALA A 36 -10.31 -11.95 -0.56
C ALA A 36 -9.41 -10.69 -0.55
N LEU A 37 -9.82 -9.62 -1.25
CA LEU A 37 -9.12 -8.34 -1.22
C LEU A 37 -9.16 -7.70 0.18
N GLY A 38 -10.30 -7.75 0.86
CA GLY A 38 -10.43 -7.29 2.25
C GLY A 38 -9.44 -7.99 3.18
N ASN A 39 -9.37 -9.33 3.11
CA ASN A 39 -8.42 -10.11 3.91
C ASN A 39 -6.95 -9.78 3.57
N LYS A 40 -6.63 -9.57 2.29
CA LYS A 40 -5.30 -9.12 1.85
C LYS A 40 -4.96 -7.77 2.46
N ILE A 41 -5.89 -6.81 2.39
CA ILE A 41 -5.74 -5.46 2.95
C ILE A 41 -5.49 -5.52 4.46
N ASP A 42 -6.25 -6.32 5.20
CA ASP A 42 -6.08 -6.46 6.65
C ASP A 42 -4.75 -7.13 6.99
N THR A 43 -4.34 -8.15 6.23
CA THR A 43 -3.03 -8.81 6.41
C THR A 43 -1.87 -7.83 6.17
N LEU A 44 -1.94 -7.05 5.09
CA LEU A 44 -0.92 -6.03 4.78
C LEU A 44 -0.88 -4.94 5.86
N TRP A 45 -2.04 -4.55 6.38
CA TRP A 45 -2.13 -3.57 7.45
C TRP A 45 -1.50 -4.04 8.75
N HIS A 46 -1.77 -5.27 9.19
CA HIS A 46 -1.11 -5.84 10.36
C HIS A 46 0.41 -5.94 10.16
N ARG A 47 0.85 -6.34 8.96
CA ARG A 47 2.28 -6.37 8.62
C ARG A 47 2.93 -5.00 8.77
N ILE A 48 2.27 -3.94 8.30
CA ILE A 48 2.75 -2.56 8.48
C ILE A 48 2.92 -2.26 9.97
N ILE A 49 1.90 -2.51 10.80
CA ILE A 49 1.95 -2.21 12.23
C ILE A 49 3.10 -2.96 12.90
N TYR A 50 3.26 -4.26 12.63
CA TYR A 50 4.32 -5.07 13.24
C TYR A 50 5.73 -4.61 12.83
N ILE A 51 5.92 -4.22 11.57
CA ILE A 51 7.19 -3.66 11.10
C ILE A 51 7.51 -2.34 11.81
N HIS A 52 6.51 -1.47 12.05
CA HIS A 52 6.69 -0.23 12.79
C HIS A 52 7.05 -0.47 14.27
N VAL A 53 6.36 -1.39 14.94
CA VAL A 53 6.68 -1.78 16.33
C VAL A 53 8.12 -2.33 16.42
N GLY A 54 8.50 -3.20 15.48
CA GLY A 54 9.87 -3.72 15.39
C GLY A 54 10.90 -2.60 15.20
N MET A 55 10.63 -1.63 14.32
CA MET A 55 11.53 -0.51 14.09
C MET A 55 11.68 0.37 15.33
N ILE A 56 10.58 0.70 16.02
CA ILE A 56 10.62 1.47 17.27
C ILE A 56 11.50 0.75 18.31
N ALA A 57 11.34 -0.57 18.48
CA ALA A 57 12.17 -1.36 19.37
C ALA A 57 13.66 -1.31 18.98
N VAL A 58 13.97 -1.41 17.68
CA VAL A 58 15.35 -1.32 17.17
C VAL A 58 15.93 0.07 17.39
N VAL A 59 15.18 1.15 17.14
CA VAL A 59 15.65 2.53 17.40
C VAL A 59 15.93 2.74 18.89
N ILE A 60 15.05 2.26 19.79
CA ILE A 60 15.27 2.34 21.24
C ILE A 60 16.51 1.55 21.66
N PHE A 61 16.68 0.33 21.14
CA PHE A 61 17.86 -0.49 21.43
C PHE A 61 19.15 0.18 20.95
N LEU A 62 19.16 0.70 19.72
CA LEU A 62 20.30 1.36 19.13
C LEU A 62 20.62 2.70 19.82
N ALA A 63 19.62 3.44 20.29
CA ALA A 63 19.84 4.67 21.07
C ALA A 63 20.62 4.39 22.37
N ASN A 64 20.50 3.18 22.93
CA ASN A 64 21.21 2.76 24.14
C ASN A 64 22.52 2.00 23.86
N ALA A 65 22.84 1.72 22.60
CA ALA A 65 24.05 0.97 22.23
C ALA A 65 25.24 1.90 21.99
N PRO A 66 26.47 1.54 22.41
CA PRO A 66 27.70 2.26 22.09
C PRO A 66 27.86 2.52 20.58
N GLY A 67 28.50 3.63 20.22
CA GLY A 67 28.45 4.29 18.90
C GLY A 67 28.96 3.51 17.67
N ASP A 68 29.36 2.25 17.79
CA ASP A 68 30.04 1.49 16.71
C ASP A 68 29.10 0.83 15.67
N HIS A 69 27.78 0.94 15.83
CA HIS A 69 26.84 0.19 14.99
C HIS A 69 26.18 0.98 13.86
N ILE A 70 26.75 2.10 13.41
CA ILE A 70 26.01 2.99 12.51
C ILE A 70 25.62 2.37 11.16
N VAL A 71 26.51 1.57 10.58
CA VAL A 71 26.25 0.88 9.32
C VAL A 71 24.99 0.01 9.45
N ALA A 72 24.84 -0.68 10.58
CA ALA A 72 23.64 -1.46 10.87
C ALA A 72 22.39 -0.57 11.04
N ARG A 73 22.52 0.60 11.66
CA ARG A 73 21.38 1.54 11.82
C ARG A 73 20.87 2.03 10.47
N ILE A 74 21.77 2.45 9.58
CA ILE A 74 21.44 2.93 8.24
C ILE A 74 20.85 1.80 7.39
N ALA A 75 21.46 0.61 7.44
CA ALA A 75 20.96 -0.55 6.72
C ALA A 75 19.56 -0.97 7.18
N VAL A 76 19.32 -1.05 8.49
CA VAL A 76 18.00 -1.39 9.05
C VAL A 76 16.98 -0.31 8.70
N PHE A 77 17.32 0.96 8.85
CA PHE A 77 16.41 2.05 8.51
C PHE A 77 16.06 2.09 7.01
N GLY A 78 17.04 1.88 6.14
CA GLY A 78 16.83 1.81 4.69
C GLY A 78 15.96 0.62 4.30
N PHE A 79 16.25 -0.58 4.85
CA PHE A 79 15.46 -1.78 4.60
C PHE A 79 14.02 -1.63 5.10
N TYR A 80 13.85 -1.08 6.30
CA TYR A 80 12.54 -0.74 6.88
C TYR A 80 11.76 0.21 5.96
N THR A 81 12.37 1.31 5.55
CA THR A 81 11.74 2.35 4.71
C THR A 81 11.27 1.74 3.39
N PHE A 82 12.13 0.95 2.73
CA PHE A 82 11.78 0.27 1.49
C PHE A 82 10.60 -0.69 1.67
N ASN A 83 10.61 -1.50 2.74
CA ASN A 83 9.51 -2.42 3.04
C ASN A 83 8.18 -1.69 3.27
N VAL A 84 8.21 -0.56 3.99
CA VAL A 84 7.01 0.27 4.22
C VAL A 84 6.49 0.84 2.91
N ILE A 85 7.36 1.36 2.03
CA ILE A 85 6.96 1.91 0.71
C ILE A 85 6.28 0.83 -0.14
N ILE A 86 6.93 -0.33 -0.31
CA ILE A 86 6.36 -1.42 -1.12
C ILE A 86 5.04 -1.91 -0.54
N THR A 87 4.95 -2.03 0.79
CA THR A 87 3.71 -2.46 1.44
C THR A 87 2.60 -1.43 1.28
N PHE A 88 2.92 -0.14 1.31
CA PHE A 88 1.96 0.94 1.07
C PHE A 88 1.44 0.96 -0.36
N ILE A 89 2.32 0.77 -1.36
CA ILE A 89 1.91 0.65 -2.77
C ILE A 89 0.94 -0.52 -2.94
N ASN A 90 1.29 -1.70 -2.42
CA ASN A 90 0.45 -2.89 -2.50
C ASN A 90 -0.90 -2.70 -1.78
N LEU A 91 -0.91 -1.96 -0.66
CA LEU A 91 -2.12 -1.64 0.07
C LEU A 91 -3.02 -0.71 -0.76
N ASN A 92 -2.45 0.33 -1.38
CA ASN A 92 -3.18 1.28 -2.21
C ASN A 92 -3.77 0.60 -3.46
N GLU A 93 -3.01 -0.29 -4.11
CA GLU A 93 -3.50 -1.08 -5.24
C GLU A 93 -4.66 -2.00 -4.83
N ALA A 94 -4.52 -2.69 -3.69
CA ALA A 94 -5.60 -3.55 -3.17
C ALA A 94 -6.85 -2.73 -2.83
N TYR A 95 -6.71 -1.54 -2.27
CA TYR A 95 -7.85 -0.64 -2.04
C TYR A 95 -8.51 -0.19 -3.34
N GLY A 96 -7.72 0.18 -4.36
CA GLY A 96 -8.24 0.53 -5.68
C GLY A 96 -9.08 -0.60 -6.28
N GLY A 97 -8.58 -1.83 -6.21
CA GLY A 97 -9.32 -3.02 -6.65
C GLY A 97 -10.60 -3.27 -5.83
N LEU A 98 -10.57 -3.02 -4.52
CA LEU A 98 -11.73 -3.23 -3.65
C LEU A 98 -12.83 -2.21 -3.93
N VAL A 99 -12.47 -0.94 -4.12
CA VAL A 99 -13.41 0.11 -4.52
C VAL A 99 -14.05 -0.21 -5.87
N ALA A 100 -13.27 -0.67 -6.84
CA ALA A 100 -13.79 -1.10 -8.14
C ALA A 100 -14.76 -2.29 -8.03
N ALA A 101 -14.39 -3.32 -7.27
CA ALA A 101 -15.23 -4.50 -7.06
C ALA A 101 -16.58 -4.14 -6.39
N ILE A 102 -16.56 -3.25 -5.39
CA ILE A 102 -17.78 -2.79 -4.71
C ILE A 102 -18.64 -1.93 -5.65
N ALA A 103 -18.03 -1.10 -6.50
CA ALA A 103 -18.77 -0.34 -7.50
C ALA A 103 -19.51 -1.26 -8.47
N ASP A 104 -18.90 -2.38 -8.89
CA ASP A 104 -19.55 -3.37 -9.72
C ASP A 104 -20.66 -4.14 -8.96
N ILE A 105 -20.44 -4.50 -7.69
CA ILE A 105 -21.48 -5.10 -6.83
C ILE A 105 -22.71 -4.17 -6.70
N ARG A 106 -22.50 -2.86 -6.53
CA ARG A 106 -23.60 -1.88 -6.47
C ARG A 106 -24.41 -1.81 -7.77
N ARG A 107 -23.79 -2.07 -8.93
CA ARG A 107 -24.52 -2.14 -10.22
C ARG A 107 -25.45 -3.35 -10.31
N PHE A 108 -25.15 -4.45 -9.60
CA PHE A 108 -26.06 -5.59 -9.50
C PHE A 108 -27.27 -5.31 -8.60
N GLU A 109 -27.12 -4.45 -7.58
CA GLU A 109 -28.22 -3.99 -6.71
C GLU A 109 -29.31 -3.27 -7.51
N ALA A 110 -28.90 -2.37 -8.41
CA ALA A 110 -29.81 -1.65 -9.32
C ALA A 110 -30.59 -2.59 -10.27
N ARG A 111 -30.17 -3.86 -10.41
CA ARG A 111 -30.84 -4.88 -11.22
C ARG A 111 -31.80 -5.78 -10.41
N GLY A 112 -32.07 -5.45 -9.16
CA GLY A 112 -33.08 -6.12 -8.33
C GLY A 112 -32.55 -7.27 -7.44
N ALA A 113 -31.24 -7.53 -7.44
CA ALA A 113 -30.62 -8.41 -6.46
C ALA A 113 -30.33 -7.60 -5.20
N SER A 114 -31.20 -7.66 -4.19
CA SER A 114 -30.95 -7.04 -2.88
C SER A 114 -31.07 -8.09 -1.77
N GLY A 115 -29.95 -8.36 -1.11
CA GLY A 115 -29.87 -9.28 0.04
C GLY A 115 -29.10 -8.64 1.19
N ALA A 116 -29.35 -9.09 2.41
CA ALA A 116 -28.72 -8.53 3.62
C ALA A 116 -27.18 -8.53 3.59
N VAL A 117 -26.58 -9.56 2.97
CA VAL A 117 -25.11 -9.67 2.78
C VAL A 117 -24.58 -8.55 1.88
N GLN A 118 -25.33 -8.20 0.83
CA GLN A 118 -24.96 -7.13 -0.09
C GLN A 118 -25.07 -5.76 0.56
N ALA A 119 -26.14 -5.53 1.33
CA ALA A 119 -26.30 -4.29 2.12
C ALA A 119 -25.16 -4.11 3.14
N TRP A 120 -24.73 -5.19 3.81
CA TRP A 120 -23.57 -5.16 4.71
C TRP A 120 -22.26 -4.83 3.97
N LEU A 121 -22.04 -5.40 2.79
CA LEU A 121 -20.87 -5.14 1.95
C LEU A 121 -20.82 -3.69 1.45
N THR A 122 -21.94 -3.12 1.05
CA THR A 122 -22.02 -1.77 0.49
C THR A 122 -22.05 -0.66 1.53
N ALA A 123 -22.46 -0.97 2.78
CA ALA A 123 -22.50 -0.05 3.90
C ALA A 123 -21.10 0.35 4.43
N ARG A 124 -20.05 -0.41 4.09
CA ARG A 124 -18.68 -0.08 4.49
C ARG A 124 -18.09 1.01 3.62
N ASP A 125 -17.63 2.10 4.25
CA ASP A 125 -16.85 3.14 3.59
C ASP A 125 -15.37 2.76 3.56
N TYR A 126 -14.98 2.04 2.52
CA TYR A 126 -13.59 1.63 2.31
C TYR A 126 -12.66 2.80 1.96
N GLY A 127 -13.19 3.90 1.40
CA GLY A 127 -12.40 5.08 1.07
C GLY A 127 -11.93 5.84 2.31
N ASN A 128 -12.83 6.01 3.30
CA ASN A 128 -12.50 6.65 4.56
C ASN A 128 -11.51 5.81 5.39
N ASN A 129 -11.63 4.48 5.36
CA ASN A 129 -10.69 3.57 6.03
C ASN A 129 -9.25 3.71 5.50
N THR A 130 -9.06 3.90 4.19
CA THR A 130 -7.73 4.14 3.61
C THR A 130 -7.10 5.43 4.12
N ARG A 131 -7.89 6.51 4.21
CA ARG A 131 -7.42 7.80 4.73
C ARG A 131 -7.02 7.72 6.20
N LEU A 132 -7.83 7.05 7.01
CA LEU A 132 -7.54 6.86 8.43
C LEU A 132 -6.26 6.02 8.63
N ARG A 133 -6.08 4.95 7.85
CA ARG A 133 -4.86 4.14 7.87
C ARG A 133 -3.62 4.93 7.41
N ALA A 134 -3.76 5.80 6.40
CA ALA A 134 -2.68 6.70 5.98
C ALA A 134 -2.32 7.72 7.07
N ALA A 135 -3.31 8.28 7.77
CA ALA A 135 -3.08 9.18 8.90
C ALA A 135 -2.35 8.48 10.06
N VAL A 136 -2.74 7.25 10.38
CA VAL A 136 -2.04 6.42 11.38
C VAL A 136 -0.59 6.16 10.96
N LEU A 137 -0.35 5.84 9.68
CA LEU A 137 1.01 5.65 9.16
C LEU A 137 1.86 6.91 9.32
N PHE A 138 1.28 8.08 9.03
CA PHE A 138 1.95 9.36 9.20
C PHE A 138 2.33 9.61 10.67
N VAL A 139 1.43 9.32 11.61
CA VAL A 139 1.73 9.44 13.06
C VAL A 139 2.89 8.51 13.46
N PHE A 140 2.91 7.26 12.98
CA PHE A 140 4.04 6.37 13.25
C PHE A 140 5.36 6.90 12.69
N TRP A 141 5.33 7.50 11.49
CA TRP A 141 6.51 8.17 10.93
C TRP A 141 6.99 9.35 11.77
N LEU A 142 6.07 10.15 12.32
CA LEU A 142 6.43 11.22 13.25
C LEU A 142 7.08 10.68 14.53
N ILE A 143 6.59 9.57 15.07
CA ILE A 143 7.19 8.92 16.25
C ILE A 143 8.61 8.45 15.91
N VAL A 144 8.80 7.76 14.78
CA VAL A 144 10.12 7.31 14.35
C VAL A 144 11.07 8.49 14.13
N ALA A 145 10.63 9.55 13.45
CA ALA A 145 11.41 10.76 13.23
C ALA A 145 11.79 11.44 14.56
N TYR A 146 10.84 11.56 15.49
CA TYR A 146 11.08 12.10 16.83
C TYR A 146 12.14 11.29 17.58
N LEU A 147 12.03 9.96 17.57
CA LEU A 147 13.00 9.08 18.25
C LEU A 147 14.41 9.17 17.65
N ILE A 148 14.55 9.54 16.37
CA ILE A 148 15.85 9.80 15.73
C ILE A 148 16.38 11.19 16.09
N VAL A 149 15.51 12.21 16.12
CA VAL A 149 15.91 13.61 16.32
C VAL A 149 16.25 13.93 17.77
N VAL A 150 15.53 13.37 18.75
CA VAL A 150 15.73 13.68 20.17
C VAL A 150 17.17 13.41 20.66
N PRO A 151 17.77 12.25 20.39
CA PRO A 151 19.18 12.00 20.74
C PRO A 151 20.16 12.96 20.06
N LEU A 152 19.80 13.50 18.89
CA LEU A 152 20.60 14.47 18.13
C LEU A 152 20.49 15.90 18.71
N ALA A 153 19.31 16.24 19.23
CA ALA A 153 18.97 17.57 19.73
C ALA A 153 19.40 17.79 21.19
N SER A 154 19.52 16.73 22.00
CA SER A 154 19.80 16.81 23.43
C SER A 154 21.22 17.25 23.83
N ASN A 155 22.14 17.51 22.87
CA ASN A 155 23.48 18.04 23.14
C ASN A 155 23.69 19.42 22.48
N PRO A 156 23.07 20.51 22.98
CA PRO A 156 23.09 21.84 22.35
C PRO A 156 24.49 22.44 22.15
N ASP A 157 25.51 21.98 22.89
CA ASP A 157 26.84 22.60 22.94
C ASP A 157 27.85 22.04 21.93
N MET A 158 27.56 20.89 21.30
CA MET A 158 28.40 20.35 20.21
C MET A 158 28.00 20.97 18.87
N ALA A 159 28.98 21.34 18.04
CA ALA A 159 28.73 21.78 16.68
C ALA A 159 27.96 20.69 15.90
N LEU A 160 27.04 21.06 15.01
CA LEU A 160 26.23 20.10 14.24
C LEU A 160 27.09 19.00 13.59
N HIS A 161 28.29 19.37 13.13
CA HIS A 161 29.27 18.45 12.57
C HIS A 161 29.83 17.45 13.60
N GLU A 162 30.13 17.88 14.83
CA GLU A 162 30.53 17.00 15.94
C GLU A 162 29.39 16.12 16.43
N ARG A 163 28.14 16.60 16.41
CA ARG A 163 26.96 15.76 16.73
C ARG A 163 26.74 14.69 15.69
N ILE A 164 26.85 15.07 14.42
CA ILE A 164 26.80 14.13 13.31
C ILE A 164 27.96 13.14 13.46
N GLN A 165 29.20 13.57 13.69
CA GLN A 165 30.33 12.66 13.89
C GLN A 165 30.17 11.73 15.10
N THR A 166 29.68 12.24 16.24
CA THR A 166 29.45 11.47 17.46
C THR A 166 28.28 10.50 17.31
N PHE A 167 27.17 10.94 16.69
CA PHE A 167 26.08 10.07 16.29
C PHE A 167 26.54 9.03 15.27
N LEU A 168 27.51 9.40 14.42
CA LEU A 168 28.13 8.54 13.42
C LEU A 168 29.22 7.61 13.97
N GLY A 169 29.61 7.71 15.25
CA GLY A 169 30.74 6.95 15.81
C GLY A 169 32.11 7.31 15.22
N ILE A 170 32.21 8.40 14.47
CA ILE A 170 33.45 8.88 13.86
C ILE A 170 34.20 9.70 14.91
N SER A 171 35.27 9.13 15.48
CA SER A 171 36.13 9.88 16.40
C SER A 171 36.84 11.02 15.65
N PRO A 172 36.91 12.24 16.21
CA PRO A 172 37.65 13.33 15.59
C PRO A 172 39.15 12.97 15.50
N PRO A 173 39.87 13.42 14.44
CA PRO A 173 41.29 13.18 14.33
C PRO A 173 42.00 13.84 15.52
N ARG A 174 42.72 13.04 16.32
CA ARG A 174 43.54 13.55 17.42
C ARG A 174 44.58 14.51 16.82
N ARG A 175 44.48 15.79 17.19
CA ARG A 175 45.57 16.76 16.99
C ARG A 175 46.67 16.55 18.02
#